data_AF-A0A392P326-F1
#
_entry.id   AF-A0A392P326-F1
#
_cell.length_a   1.000
_cell.length_b   1.000
_cell.length_c   1.000
_cell.angle_alpha   90.00
_cell.angle_beta   90.00
_cell.angle_gamma   90.00
#
_symmetry.space_group_name_H-M   'P 1'
#
loop_
_entity.id
_entity.type
_entity.pdbx_description
1 polymer ?
#
loop_
_entity_poly.entity_id
_entity_poly.type
_entity_poly.pdbx_seq_one_letter_code
_entity_poly.pdbx_strand_id
1 'polypeptide(L)' 'MPQPVVKGDMIAFEILEEEYQVRVATCKLNLHGRIIWPKGATPLNVGDVKAKLAP' A
#
# COMPACT_ATOMS: atom_id res chain seq x y z
N MET A 1 -6.19 3.18 12.29
CA MET A 1 -6.15 4.38 11.44
C MET A 1 -6.22 5.58 12.38
N PRO A 2 -5.44 6.65 12.18
CA PRO A 2 -5.46 7.79 13.11
C PRO A 2 -6.85 8.43 13.16
N GLN A 3 -7.22 9.01 14.30
CA GLN A 3 -8.50 9.68 14.43
C GLN A 3 -8.50 10.97 13.58
N PRO A 4 -9.52 11.20 12.74
CA PRO A 4 -9.67 12.46 12.04
C PRO A 4 -10.03 13.57 13.03
N VAL A 5 -9.47 14.76 12.80
CA VAL A 5 -9.71 15.98 13.56
C VAL A 5 -10.25 17.05 12.61
N VAL A 6 -11.28 17.78 13.03
CA VAL A 6 -11.84 18.90 12.26
C VAL A 6 -11.03 20.16 12.54
N LYS A 7 -10.50 20.79 11.49
CA LYS A 7 -9.76 22.07 11.54
C LYS A 7 -10.43 23.08 10.62
N GLY A 8 -11.39 23.84 11.18
CA GLY A 8 -12.26 24.71 10.39
C GLY A 8 -13.10 23.88 9.41
N ASP A 9 -13.03 24.21 8.12
CA ASP A 9 -13.73 23.48 7.05
C ASP A 9 -12.95 22.25 6.53
N MET A 10 -11.80 21.92 7.13
CA MET A 10 -10.93 20.80 6.72
C MET A 10 -10.99 19.64 7.71
N ILE A 11 -10.81 18.42 7.20
CA ILE A 11 -10.54 17.22 8.01
C ILE A 11 -9.03 16.93 7.92
N ALA A 12 -8.36 16.90 9.06
CA ALA A 12 -6.95 16.57 9.18
C ALA A 12 -6.77 15.22 9.90
N PHE A 13 -5.66 14.54 9.63
CA PHE A 13 -5.23 13.38 10.40
C PHE A 13 -3.89 13.71 11.04
N GLU A 14 -3.78 13.53 12.35
CA GLU A 14 -2.51 13.67 13.05
C GLU A 14 -1.80 12.32 13.06
N ILE A 15 -0.56 12.30 12.55
CA ILE A 15 0.31 11.13 12.55
C ILE A 15 1.64 11.61 13.12
N LEU A 16 2.11 10.95 14.17
CA LEU A 16 3.43 11.23 14.72
C LEU A 16 4.49 10.83 13.68
N GLU A 17 5.52 11.65 13.50
CA GLU A 17 6.57 11.39 12.50
C GLU A 17 7.22 10.01 12.70
N GLU A 18 7.46 9.61 13.94
CA GLU A 18 7.99 8.26 14.26
C GLU A 18 7.07 7.15 13.75
N GLU A 19 5.75 7.25 14.01
CA GLU A 19 4.77 6.28 13.53
C GLU A 19 4.70 6.26 11.99
N TYR A 20 4.81 7.44 11.35
CA TYR A 20 4.88 7.53 9.90
C TYR A 20 6.10 6.79 9.36
N GLN A 21 7.29 7.02 9.92
CA GLN A 21 8.52 6.38 9.51
C GLN A 21 8.51 4.86 9.73
N VAL A 22 7.94 4.38 10.85
CA VAL A 22 7.76 2.94 11.09
C VAL A 22 6.86 2.32 10.00
N ARG A 23 5.77 3.00 9.63
CA ARG A 23 4.88 2.53 8.57
C ARG A 23 5.54 2.54 7.20
N VAL A 24 6.31 3.57 6.87
CA VAL A 24 7.11 3.62 5.64
C VAL A 24 8.12 2.47 5.61
N ALA A 25 8.86 2.25 6.69
CA ALA A 25 9.82 1.15 6.79
C ALA A 25 9.16 -0.23 6.62
N THR A 26 7.94 -0.39 7.13
CA THR A 26 7.16 -1.63 7.02
C THR A 26 6.56 -1.83 5.63
N CYS A 27 6.18 -0.75 4.93
CA CYS A 27 5.51 -0.84 3.63
C CYS A 27 6.41 -0.62 2.41
N LYS A 28 7.64 -0.12 2.57
CA LYS A 28 8.54 0.19 1.43
C LYS A 28 8.85 -0.99 0.52
N LEU A 29 8.72 -2.22 1.01
CA LEU A 29 8.92 -3.45 0.24
C LEU A 29 7.60 -4.12 -0.16
N ASN A 30 6.46 -3.55 0.21
CA ASN A 30 5.15 -4.08 -0.16
C ASN A 30 4.76 -3.50 -1.51
N LEU A 31 4.70 -4.36 -2.53
CA LEU A 31 4.13 -3.99 -3.80
C LEU A 31 2.60 -3.96 -3.68
N HIS A 32 2.02 -2.75 -3.66
CA HIS A 32 0.59 -2.57 -3.74
C HIS A 32 0.21 -2.28 -5.19
N GLY A 33 -0.31 -3.29 -5.89
CA GLY A 33 -0.69 -3.17 -7.30
C GLY A 33 -1.97 -3.95 -7.58
N ARG A 34 -2.71 -3.50 -8.59
CA ARG A 34 -3.76 -4.31 -9.23
C ARG A 34 -3.20 -4.83 -10.53
N ILE A 35 -3.25 -6.13 -10.71
CA ILE A 35 -2.91 -6.74 -11.98
C ILE A 35 -4.25 -7.07 -12.67
N ILE A 36 -4.33 -6.85 -13.98
CA ILE A 36 -5.54 -7.09 -14.78
C ILE A 36 -5.28 -8.33 -15.63
N TRP A 37 -6.16 -9.32 -15.53
CA TRP A 37 -6.07 -10.55 -16.32
C TRP A 37 -7.04 -10.51 -17.49
N PRO A 38 -6.60 -10.88 -18.69
CA PRO A 38 -7.53 -11.15 -19.78
C PRO A 38 -8.35 -12.41 -19.46
N LYS A 39 -9.57 -12.48 -20.01
CA LYS A 39 -10.49 -13.60 -19.80
C LYS A 39 -9.85 -14.91 -20.26
N GLY A 40 -9.82 -15.92 -19.38
CA GLY A 40 -9.23 -17.23 -19.65
C GLY A 40 -7.75 -17.36 -19.30
N ALA A 41 -7.09 -16.30 -18.84
CA ALA A 41 -5.73 -16.40 -18.33
C ALA A 41 -5.67 -17.10 -16.98
N THR A 42 -4.64 -17.93 -16.78
CA THR A 42 -4.36 -18.57 -15.50
C THR A 42 -3.90 -17.52 -14.48
N PRO A 43 -4.56 -17.40 -13.31
CA PRO A 43 -4.09 -16.56 -12.23
C PRO A 43 -2.69 -16.98 -11.79
N LEU A 44 -1.81 -16.01 -11.56
CA LEU A 44 -0.45 -16.26 -11.07
C LEU A 44 -0.48 -16.37 -9.54
N ASN A 45 0.35 -17.26 -8.99
CA ASN A 45 0.56 -17.28 -7.55
C ASN A 45 1.47 -16.10 -7.14
N VAL A 46 1.50 -15.77 -5.85
CA VAL A 46 2.28 -14.63 -5.33
C VAL A 46 3.78 -14.77 -5.63
N GLY A 47 4.32 -15.99 -5.64
CA GLY A 47 5.71 -16.26 -5.99
C GLY A 47 6.03 -15.91 -7.44
N ASP A 48 5.19 -16.34 -8.38
CA ASP A 48 5.36 -16.06 -9.81
C ASP A 48 5.24 -14.56 -10.11
N VAL A 49 4.31 -13.86 -9.43
CA VAL A 49 4.17 -12.41 -9.53
C VAL A 49 5.45 -11.71 -9.05
N LYS A 50 6.01 -12.13 -7.91
CA LYS A 50 7.26 -11.57 -7.39
C LYS A 50 8.43 -11.80 -8.34
N ALA A 51 8.56 -13.01 -8.89
CA ALA A 51 9.62 -13.33 -9.85
C ALA A 51 9.53 -12.48 -11.12
N LYS A 52 8.32 -12.26 -11.65
CA LYS A 52 8.08 -11.45 -12.86
C LYS A 52 8.37 -9.95 -12.66
N LEU A 53 8.28 -9.46 -11.43
CA LEU A 53 8.46 -8.05 -11.07
C LEU A 53 9.82 -7.75 -10.43
N ALA A 54 10.69 -8.75 -10.32
CA ALA A 54 12.08 -8.55 -9.95
C ALA A 54 12.78 -7.69 -11.03
N PRO A 55 13.73 -6.80 -10.64
CA PRO A 55 14.46 -5.95 -11.57
C PRO A 55 15.26 -6.73 -12.62
#